data_AF-A0A2A3VKM2-F1
#
_entry.id   AF-A0A2A3VKM2-F1
#
_cell.length_a   1.000
_cell.length_b   1.000
_cell.length_c   1.000
_cell.angle_alpha   90.00
_cell.angle_beta   90.00
_cell.angle_gamma   90.00
#
_symmetry.space_group_name_H-M   'P 1'
#
loop_
_entity.id
_entity.type
_entity.pdbx_description
1 polymer ?
#
loop_
_entity_poly.entity_id
_entity_poly.type
_entity_poly.pdbx_seq_one_letter_code
_entity_poly.pdbx_strand_id
1 'polypeptide(L)'
;CRGVLAQALTRAGATVLRADVYTRDPLAPSRARLAALRALPAPWLLPVSSAEALTLTLAQLPDDLAARLRAARAVAASARLAALLEAHGFSDIRRAGDARPATLLAAGASPAPC
;
A
#
# COMPACT_ATOMS: atom_id res chain seq x y z
N CYS A 1 -4.04 -0.82 11.39
CA CYS A 1 -4.55 -0.13 12.58
C CYS A 1 -3.40 0.46 13.36
N ARG A 2 -3.37 1.78 13.54
CA ARG A 2 -2.41 2.49 14.39
C ARG A 2 -2.75 2.15 15.86
N GLY A 3 -1.76 1.83 16.71
CA GLY A 3 -1.99 1.62 18.15
C GLY A 3 -2.05 0.17 18.67
N VAL A 4 -1.91 -0.86 17.81
CA VAL A 4 -1.94 -2.27 18.26
C VAL A 4 -0.83 -2.58 19.25
N LEU A 5 0.38 -2.06 19.01
CA LEU A 5 1.52 -2.25 19.90
C LEU A 5 1.32 -1.54 21.25
N ALA A 6 0.84 -0.30 21.23
CA ALA A 6 0.53 0.45 22.45
C ALA A 6 -0.51 -0.28 23.30
N GLN A 7 -1.60 -0.77 22.68
CA GLN A 7 -2.62 -1.56 23.39
C GLN A 7 -2.09 -2.86 23.96
N ALA A 8 -1.18 -3.55 23.26
CA ALA A 8 -0.55 -4.77 23.76
C ALA A 8 0.36 -4.48 24.97
N LEU A 9 1.16 -3.41 24.89
CA LEU A 9 2.06 -2.98 25.97
C LEU A 9 1.30 -2.52 27.21
N THR A 10 0.24 -1.73 27.05
CA THR A 10 -0.61 -1.32 28.17
C THR A 10 -1.30 -2.51 28.83
N ARG A 11 -1.78 -3.49 28.05
CA ARG A 11 -2.34 -4.74 28.59
C ARG A 11 -1.31 -5.56 29.35
N ALA A 12 -0.04 -5.45 29.00
CA ALA A 12 1.07 -6.09 29.72
C ALA A 12 1.54 -5.29 30.97
N GLY A 13 0.84 -4.22 31.36
CA GLY A 13 1.17 -3.42 32.54
C GLY A 13 2.22 -2.33 32.31
N ALA A 14 2.65 -2.11 31.07
CA ALA A 14 3.60 -1.05 30.75
C ALA A 14 2.92 0.32 30.64
N THR A 15 3.57 1.34 31.21
CA THR A 15 3.20 2.75 30.96
C THR A 15 3.71 3.15 29.57
N VAL A 16 2.78 3.37 28.63
CA VAL A 16 3.12 3.76 27.25
C VAL A 16 3.05 5.28 27.13
N LEU A 17 4.22 5.92 26.98
CA LEU A 17 4.31 7.33 26.62
C LEU A 17 4.46 7.45 25.11
N ARG A 18 3.59 8.24 24.47
CA ARG A 18 3.61 8.47 23.03
C ARG A 18 4.15 9.86 22.73
N ALA A 19 5.18 9.92 21.89
CA ALA A 19 5.66 11.15 21.27
C ALA A 19 5.33 11.09 19.77
N ASP A 20 4.39 11.91 19.32
CA ASP A 20 4.11 12.07 17.89
C ASP A 20 5.15 13.03 17.30
N VAL A 21 6.18 12.47 16.65
CA VAL A 21 7.33 13.22 16.12
C VAL A 21 7.12 13.73 14.68
N TYR A 22 6.06 13.30 14.00
CA TYR A 22 5.66 13.81 12.69
C TYR A 22 4.17 13.58 12.43
N THR A 23 3.57 14.42 11.58
CA THR A 23 2.25 14.22 10.99
C THR A 23 2.38 13.69 9.56
N ARG A 24 1.35 12.97 9.09
CA ARG A 24 1.26 12.55 7.70
C ARG A 24 0.20 13.39 7.02
N ASP A 25 0.65 14.30 6.17
CA ASP A 25 -0.24 15.14 5.39
C ASP A 25 -0.47 14.54 4.01
N PRO A 26 -1.73 14.47 3.52
CA PRO A 26 -2.01 14.01 2.17
C PRO A 26 -1.30 14.92 1.15
N LEU A 27 -0.50 14.32 0.27
CA LEU A 27 0.11 15.04 -0.84
C LEU A 27 -0.62 14.70 -2.13
N ALA A 28 -1.41 15.65 -2.64
CA ALA A 28 -2.11 15.48 -3.90
C ALA A 28 -1.09 15.29 -5.04
N PRO A 29 -1.26 14.26 -5.90
CA PRO A 29 -0.39 14.08 -7.05
C PRO A 29 -0.56 15.26 -8.03
N SER A 30 0.56 15.86 -8.44
CA SER A 30 0.52 16.98 -9.38
C SER A 30 -0.03 16.55 -10.74
N ARG A 31 -0.63 17.50 -11.48
CA ARG A 31 -1.15 17.24 -12.84
C ARG A 31 -0.11 16.60 -13.76
N ALA A 32 1.15 17.03 -13.65
CA ALA A 32 2.26 16.46 -14.42
C ALA A 32 2.51 14.98 -14.08
N ARG A 33 2.45 14.59 -12.80
CA ARG A 33 2.60 13.18 -12.38
C ARG A 33 1.42 12.33 -12.85
N LEU A 34 0.20 12.87 -12.79
CA LEU A 34 -0.99 12.18 -13.30
C LEU A 34 -0.91 11.97 -14.82
N ALA A 35 -0.44 12.98 -15.57
CA ALA A 35 -0.23 12.85 -17.01
C ALA A 35 0.85 11.81 -17.35
N ALA A 36 1.97 11.81 -16.62
CA ALA A 36 3.01 10.79 -16.77
C ALA A 36 2.48 9.39 -16.47
N LEU A 37 1.66 9.25 -15.42
CA LEU A 37 1.04 7.98 -15.07
C LEU A 37 0.06 7.53 -16.17
N ARG A 38 -0.70 8.43 -16.78
CA ARG A 38 -1.57 8.09 -17.93
C ARG A 38 -0.79 7.57 -19.12
N ALA A 39 0.39 8.14 -19.40
CA ALA A 39 1.23 7.73 -20.52
C ALA A 39 2.02 6.42 -20.26
N LEU A 40 2.14 5.97 -19.01
CA LEU A 40 2.93 4.79 -18.67
C LEU A 40 2.31 3.51 -19.27
N PRO A 41 3.05 2.68 -20.01
CA PRO A 41 2.53 1.43 -20.55
C PRO A 41 2.25 0.40 -19.45
N ALA A 42 1.36 -0.54 -19.74
CA ALA A 42 1.08 -1.71 -18.90
C ALA A 42 2.05 -2.86 -19.22
N PRO A 43 2.23 -3.86 -18.33
CA PRO A 43 1.60 -3.99 -17.01
C PRO A 43 2.28 -3.14 -15.93
N TRP A 44 1.50 -2.74 -14.92
CA TRP A 44 2.02 -2.00 -13.76
C TRP A 44 2.30 -2.93 -12.59
N LEU A 45 3.36 -2.61 -11.86
CA LEU A 45 3.70 -3.23 -10.59
C LEU A 45 3.60 -2.19 -9.48
N LEU A 46 2.79 -2.46 -8.46
CA LEU A 46 2.54 -1.57 -7.32
C LEU A 46 2.96 -2.22 -6.00
N PRO A 47 4.18 -1.96 -5.51
CA PRO A 47 4.58 -2.33 -4.17
C PRO A 47 3.83 -1.50 -3.13
N VAL A 48 3.16 -2.15 -2.17
CA VAL A 48 2.40 -1.49 -1.11
C VAL A 48 2.98 -1.86 0.25
N SER A 49 3.52 -0.85 0.92
CA SER A 49 4.14 -0.96 2.26
C SER A 49 3.30 -0.28 3.36
N SER A 50 2.33 0.55 3.00
CA SER A 50 1.54 1.34 3.95
C SER A 50 0.06 1.40 3.57
N ALA A 51 -0.79 0.97 4.50
CA ALA A 51 -2.24 1.00 4.35
C ALA A 51 -2.76 2.44 4.18
N GLU A 52 -2.27 3.34 5.02
CA GLU A 52 -2.68 4.75 5.02
C GLU A 52 -2.26 5.45 3.73
N ALA A 53 -1.06 5.16 3.22
CA ALA A 53 -0.61 5.73 1.95
C ALA A 53 -1.46 5.25 0.77
N LEU A 54 -1.83 3.97 0.75
CA LEU A 54 -2.73 3.42 -0.26
C LEU A 54 -4.10 4.11 -0.22
N THR A 55 -4.74 4.16 0.94
CA THR A 55 -6.08 4.78 1.09
C THR A 55 -6.06 6.26 0.71
N LEU A 56 -5.08 7.03 1.17
CA LEU A 56 -4.96 8.45 0.82
C LEU A 56 -4.68 8.67 -0.68
N THR A 57 -3.91 7.78 -1.31
CA THR A 57 -3.62 7.88 -2.75
C THR A 57 -4.87 7.59 -3.57
N LEU A 58 -5.59 6.51 -3.26
CA LEU A 58 -6.80 6.12 -3.99
C LEU A 58 -7.93 7.16 -3.84
N ALA A 59 -8.05 7.80 -2.68
CA ALA A 59 -9.06 8.83 -2.45
C ALA A 59 -8.84 10.11 -3.27
N GLN A 60 -7.62 10.36 -3.77
CA GLN A 60 -7.26 11.57 -4.50
C GLN A 60 -7.03 11.34 -5.99
N LEU A 61 -7.09 10.09 -6.45
CA LEU A 61 -6.77 9.74 -7.82
C LEU A 61 -8.01 9.86 -8.72
N PRO A 62 -7.85 10.41 -9.94
CA PRO A 62 -8.91 10.32 -10.95
C PRO A 62 -9.32 8.87 -11.22
N ASP A 63 -10.61 8.65 -11.48
CA ASP A 63 -11.20 7.31 -11.64
C ASP A 63 -10.50 6.47 -12.71
N ASP A 64 -10.09 7.09 -13.82
CA ASP A 64 -9.38 6.42 -14.92
C ASP A 64 -8.05 5.80 -14.45
N LEU A 65 -7.31 6.52 -13.59
CA LEU A 65 -6.06 6.04 -13.03
C LEU A 65 -6.30 5.07 -11.86
N ALA A 66 -7.36 5.29 -11.07
CA ALA A 66 -7.73 4.38 -9.98
C ALA A 66 -8.11 2.99 -10.52
N ALA A 67 -8.85 2.93 -11.63
CA ALA A 67 -9.17 1.68 -12.31
C ALA A 67 -7.91 0.95 -12.81
N ARG A 68 -6.96 1.70 -13.42
CA ARG A 68 -5.69 1.14 -13.87
C ARG A 68 -4.82 0.62 -12.73
N LEU A 69 -4.81 1.30 -11.59
CA LEU A 69 -4.13 0.81 -10.39
C LEU A 69 -4.76 -0.49 -9.85
N ARG A 70 -6.09 -0.58 -9.79
CA ARG A 70 -6.77 -1.81 -9.35
C ARG A 70 -6.49 -3.00 -10.27
N ALA A 71 -6.29 -2.76 -11.56
CA ALA A 71 -5.89 -3.78 -12.54
C ALA A 71 -4.38 -4.10 -12.52
N ALA A 72 -3.56 -3.31 -11.81
CA ALA A 72 -2.13 -3.56 -11.69
C ALA A 72 -1.84 -4.76 -10.80
N ARG A 73 -0.63 -5.33 -10.95
CA ARG A 73 -0.11 -6.28 -9.97
C ARG A 73 0.30 -5.54 -8.71
N ALA A 74 -0.43 -5.74 -7.62
CA ALA A 74 -0.10 -5.17 -6.32
C ALA A 74 0.71 -6.17 -5.47
N VAL A 75 1.78 -5.70 -4.81
CA VAL A 75 2.59 -6.52 -3.91
C VAL A 75 2.45 -6.01 -2.48
N ALA A 76 1.75 -6.78 -1.64
CA ALA A 76 1.54 -6.49 -0.24
C ALA A 76 2.73 -6.96 0.62
N ALA A 77 3.29 -6.06 1.44
CA ALA A 77 4.33 -6.40 2.42
C ALA A 77 3.82 -7.23 3.63
N SER A 78 2.51 -7.46 3.75
CA SER A 78 1.90 -8.21 4.85
C SER A 78 0.50 -8.72 4.49
N ALA A 79 0.01 -9.74 5.19
CA ALA A 79 -1.35 -10.25 5.02
C ALA A 79 -2.43 -9.16 5.25
N ARG A 80 -2.21 -8.28 6.23
CA ARG A 80 -3.11 -7.14 6.49
C ARG A 80 -3.19 -6.17 5.29
N LEU A 81 -2.09 -5.99 4.55
CA LEU A 81 -2.11 -5.14 3.36
C LEU A 81 -2.73 -5.85 2.16
N ALA A 82 -2.58 -7.18 2.05
CA ALA A 82 -3.26 -7.96 1.02
C ALA A 82 -4.79 -7.86 1.16
N ALA A 83 -5.31 -8.07 2.37
CA ALA A 83 -6.74 -7.91 2.66
C ALA A 83 -7.25 -6.47 2.38
N LEU A 84 -6.40 -5.46 2.60
CA LEU A 84 -6.75 -4.08 2.27
C LEU A 84 -6.85 -3.86 0.75
N LEU A 85 -5.95 -4.45 -0.02
CA LEU A 85 -5.97 -4.39 -1.49
C LEU A 85 -7.20 -5.11 -2.05
N GLU A 86 -7.56 -6.27 -1.50
CA GLU A 86 -8.79 -7.00 -1.85
C GLU A 86 -10.02 -6.14 -1.58
N ALA A 87 -10.10 -5.51 -0.40
CA ALA A 87 -11.21 -4.61 -0.05
C ALA A 87 -11.30 -3.37 -0.96
N HIS A 88 -10.18 -2.97 -1.58
CA HIS A 88 -10.15 -1.90 -2.58
C HIS A 88 -10.29 -2.43 -4.02
N GLY A 89 -10.60 -3.72 -4.22
CA GLY A 89 -10.92 -4.30 -5.53
C GLY A 89 -9.73 -4.50 -6.46
N PHE A 90 -8.52 -4.71 -5.92
CA PHE A 90 -7.37 -5.10 -6.74
C PHE A 90 -7.50 -6.54 -7.23
N SER A 91 -7.14 -6.80 -8.49
CA SER A 91 -7.35 -8.11 -9.14
C SER A 91 -6.15 -9.05 -9.15
N ASP A 92 -4.91 -8.53 -9.13
CA ASP A 92 -3.67 -9.34 -9.06
C ASP A 92 -2.88 -8.91 -7.82
N ILE A 93 -3.01 -9.67 -6.73
CA ILE A 93 -2.38 -9.35 -5.43
C ILE A 93 -1.35 -10.43 -5.08
N ARG A 94 -0.11 -10.02 -4.87
CA ARG A 94 0.99 -10.85 -4.37
C ARG A 94 1.34 -10.46 -2.97
N ARG A 95 1.78 -11.42 -2.16
CA ARG A 95 2.28 -11.16 -0.81
C ARG A 95 3.78 -11.41 -0.76
N ALA A 96 4.53 -10.41 -0.34
CA ALA A 96 5.92 -10.55 0.01
C ALA A 96 6.07 -11.09 1.45
N GLY A 97 7.19 -11.76 1.72
CA GLY A 97 7.52 -12.25 3.06
C GLY A 97 7.83 -11.13 4.05
N ASP A 98 8.31 -9.99 3.55
CA ASP A 98 8.64 -8.80 4.34
C ASP A 98 8.56 -7.51 3.49
N ALA A 99 8.84 -6.36 4.11
CA ALA A 99 8.76 -5.04 3.50
C ALA A 99 10.06 -4.57 2.80
N ARG A 100 11.09 -5.42 2.67
CA ARG A 100 12.36 -5.01 2.04
C ARG A 100 12.16 -4.89 0.52
N PRO A 101 12.81 -3.90 -0.14
CA PRO A 101 12.65 -3.69 -1.59
C PRO A 101 12.88 -4.93 -2.44
N ALA A 102 13.95 -5.69 -2.15
CA ALA A 102 14.28 -6.91 -2.91
C ALA A 102 13.18 -7.98 -2.82
N THR A 103 12.60 -8.19 -1.63
CA THR A 103 11.52 -9.16 -1.40
C THR A 103 10.24 -8.75 -2.13
N LEU A 104 9.92 -7.45 -2.12
CA LEU A 104 8.75 -6.91 -2.83
C LEU A 104 8.88 -7.09 -4.35
N LEU A 105 10.06 -6.82 -4.91
CA LEU A 105 10.31 -6.99 -6.35
C LEU A 105 10.29 -8.46 -6.76
N ALA A 106 10.91 -9.35 -5.98
CA ALA A 106 10.89 -10.80 -6.26
C ALA A 106 9.46 -11.37 -6.26
N ALA A 107 8.64 -10.99 -5.29
CA ALA A 107 7.23 -11.39 -5.23
C ALA A 107 6.42 -10.82 -6.41
N GLY A 108 6.73 -9.62 -6.88
CA GLY A 108 6.10 -9.00 -8.04
C GLY A 108 6.47 -9.64 -9.38
N ALA A 109 7.72 -10.09 -9.51
CA ALA A 109 8.24 -10.76 -10.70
C ALA A 109 7.78 -12.23 -10.82
N SER A 110 7.27 -12.82 -9.73
CA SER A 110 6.83 -14.21 -9.72
C SER A 110 5.58 -14.44 -10.59
N PRO A 111 5.51 -15.55 -11.34
CA PRO A 111 4.31 -15.91 -12.12
C PRO A 111 3.10 -16.13 -11.22
N ALA A 112 1.87 -15.98 -11.76
CA ALA A 112 0.64 -16.26 -11.00
C ALA A 112 0.66 -17.67 -10.40
N PRO A 113 0.26 -17.85 -9.12
CA PRO A 113 -0.04 -19.19 -8.66
C PRO A 113 -1.17 -19.72 -9.56
N CYS A 114 -0.98 -20.92 -10.09
CA CYS A 114 -1.93 -21.62 -10.95
C CYS A 114 -3.26 -21.88 -10.23
#